data_AF-A0A5C7JI68-F1
#
_entry.id   AF-A0A5C7JI68-F1
#
_cell.length_a   1.000
_cell.length_b   1.000
_cell.length_c   1.000
_cell.angle_alpha   90.00
_cell.angle_beta   90.00
_cell.angle_gamma   90.00
#
_symmetry.space_group_name_H-M   'P 1'
#
loop_
_entity.id
_entity.type
_entity.pdbx_description
1 polymer ?
#
loop_
_entity_poly.entity_id
_entity_poly.type
_entity_poly.pdbx_seq_one_letter_code
_entity_poly.pdbx_strand_id
1 'polypeptide(L)'
;MQKINRFHGKYSWLSNFTKCKIVLNDIEYPSIEHAYQSAKSNLKSWKLFCSTTESPSVVKKHSKTVKLIENWDNVKLVVMKECVKQKYNQCPFKELLINTGNTYIQEGNTWGDTFWGVDLANNYGTNYLGKLIMEVRTDLEIKEKQMPSDFLIYDFSSLDDCPSTAILNFSVVAGRFDTIENRNTYNTLDLYFNINKQINEYHRTKNPSTVSYWKNIHSDVINHISKQTKIDLNELPIQFNDFFTKHCNSRTKIFVRDKSFDPVILQNVYSYFGATLPYKYNYYVKDITTIIDVCLSENTLKPLADMLASKYNDIPHISLSNCYLDILKAYYALTKTEQEITDLFHNGVI
;
A
#
# COMPACT_ATOMS: atom_id res chain seq x y z
N MET A 1 0.16 17.35 5.09
CA MET A 1 -0.22 15.94 5.37
C MET A 1 -1.69 15.76 5.06
N GLN A 2 -2.03 14.74 4.27
CA GLN A 2 -3.42 14.38 4.00
C GLN A 2 -4.08 13.90 5.31
N LYS A 3 -5.31 14.38 5.58
CA LYS A 3 -6.01 14.13 6.83
C LYS A 3 -7.48 13.83 6.57
N ILE A 4 -7.98 12.72 7.12
CA ILE A 4 -9.41 12.46 7.29
C ILE A 4 -9.79 13.09 8.62
N ASN A 5 -10.46 14.24 8.57
CA ASN A 5 -10.79 15.01 9.76
C ASN A 5 -12.11 14.59 10.43
N ARG A 6 -13.00 13.89 9.71
CA ARG A 6 -14.34 13.47 10.16
C ARG A 6 -14.81 12.23 9.40
N PHE A 7 -15.67 11.42 10.02
CA PHE A 7 -16.25 10.22 9.40
C PHE A 7 -17.59 10.51 8.72
N HIS A 8 -17.57 11.27 7.62
CA HIS A 8 -18.76 11.58 6.81
C HIS A 8 -18.51 11.37 5.31
N GLY A 9 -19.59 11.38 4.51
CA GLY A 9 -19.51 11.19 3.06
C GLY A 9 -18.78 9.90 2.69
N LYS A 10 -17.73 10.01 1.87
CA LYS A 10 -16.89 8.88 1.45
C LYS A 10 -16.12 8.18 2.59
N TYR A 11 -16.04 8.81 3.77
CA TYR A 11 -15.39 8.26 4.97
C TYR A 11 -16.38 7.81 6.05
N SER A 12 -17.67 7.79 5.76
CA SER A 12 -18.71 7.34 6.70
C SER A 12 -18.52 5.91 7.18
N TRP A 13 -17.87 5.06 6.37
CA TRP A 13 -17.51 3.68 6.73
C TRP A 13 -16.52 3.57 7.90
N LEU A 14 -15.83 4.65 8.28
CA LEU A 14 -14.98 4.68 9.48
C LEU A 14 -15.78 4.77 10.77
N SER A 15 -17.03 5.26 10.73
CA SER A 15 -17.85 5.48 11.91
C SER A 15 -18.18 4.18 12.66
N ASN A 16 -18.24 4.25 13.99
CA ASN A 16 -18.75 3.16 14.82
C ASN A 16 -20.24 2.85 14.59
N PHE A 17 -20.94 3.75 13.89
CA PHE A 17 -22.35 3.62 13.55
C PHE A 17 -22.57 2.85 12.25
N THR A 18 -21.52 2.63 11.46
CA THR A 18 -21.62 1.83 10.23
C THR A 18 -22.02 0.39 10.57
N LYS A 19 -22.98 -0.15 9.81
CA LYS A 19 -23.43 -1.54 9.96
C LYS A 19 -22.24 -2.49 9.71
N CYS A 20 -21.96 -3.34 10.68
CA CYS A 20 -20.92 -4.39 10.62
C CYS A 20 -21.20 -5.43 11.71
N LYS A 21 -20.77 -6.67 11.49
CA LYS A 21 -21.00 -7.75 12.44
C LYS A 21 -19.93 -7.72 13.53
N ILE A 22 -20.33 -7.56 14.79
CA ILE A 22 -19.42 -7.60 15.95
C ILE A 22 -19.91 -8.66 16.92
N VAL A 23 -19.03 -9.52 17.41
CA VAL A 23 -19.37 -10.56 18.39
C VAL A 23 -18.69 -10.23 19.72
N LEU A 24 -19.46 -10.07 20.79
CA LEU A 24 -18.94 -9.92 22.16
C LEU A 24 -19.69 -10.83 23.13
N ASN A 25 -18.96 -11.64 23.88
CA ASN A 25 -19.51 -12.66 24.79
C ASN A 25 -20.58 -13.52 24.09
N ASP A 26 -20.24 -14.06 22.92
CA ASP A 26 -21.09 -14.92 22.07
C ASP A 26 -22.40 -14.28 21.57
N ILE A 27 -22.55 -12.96 21.70
CA ILE A 27 -23.69 -12.20 21.17
C ILE A 27 -23.24 -11.37 19.97
N GLU A 28 -24.00 -11.47 18.89
CA GLU A 28 -23.81 -10.67 17.69
C GLU A 28 -24.50 -9.30 17.80
N TYR A 29 -23.80 -8.25 17.37
CA TYR A 29 -24.25 -6.88 17.36
C TYR A 29 -24.11 -6.27 15.95
N PRO A 30 -25.04 -5.40 15.52
CA PRO A 30 -25.07 -4.89 14.15
C PRO A 30 -24.14 -3.69 13.89
N SER A 31 -23.41 -3.19 14.91
CA SER A 31 -22.29 -2.25 14.72
C SER A 31 -21.36 -2.23 15.94
N ILE A 32 -20.20 -1.56 15.79
CA ILE A 32 -19.30 -1.26 16.92
C ILE A 32 -20.05 -0.51 18.03
N GLU A 33 -20.88 0.47 17.69
CA GLU A 33 -21.65 1.23 18.69
C GLU A 33 -22.56 0.31 19.51
N HIS A 34 -23.28 -0.62 18.87
CA HIS A 34 -24.14 -1.57 19.59
C HIS A 34 -23.33 -2.45 20.56
N ALA A 35 -22.23 -3.02 20.08
CA ALA A 35 -21.35 -3.86 20.88
C ALA A 35 -20.73 -3.08 22.05
N TYR A 36 -20.16 -1.90 21.78
CA TYR A 36 -19.53 -1.05 22.77
C TYR A 36 -20.51 -0.60 23.87
N GLN A 37 -21.72 -0.18 23.49
CA GLN A 37 -22.73 0.20 24.47
C GLN A 37 -23.27 -1.01 25.26
N SER A 38 -23.36 -2.20 24.65
CA SER A 38 -23.76 -3.44 25.35
C SER A 38 -22.82 -3.79 26.49
N ALA A 39 -21.52 -3.51 26.34
CA ALA A 39 -20.48 -3.82 27.32
C ALA A 39 -20.56 -2.97 28.59
N LYS A 40 -21.32 -1.87 28.58
CA LYS A 40 -21.51 -1.02 29.76
C LYS A 40 -22.27 -1.70 30.90
N SER A 41 -23.02 -2.78 30.64
CA SER A 41 -23.79 -3.47 31.67
C SER A 41 -23.83 -4.98 31.46
N ASN A 42 -23.88 -5.71 32.58
CA ASN A 42 -24.00 -7.17 32.59
C ASN A 42 -25.46 -7.67 32.48
N LEU A 43 -26.44 -6.77 32.46
CA LEU A 43 -27.85 -7.14 32.37
C LEU A 43 -28.15 -7.80 31.01
N LYS A 44 -28.76 -9.01 31.05
CA LYS A 44 -29.15 -9.74 29.83
C LYS A 44 -30.15 -8.95 28.98
N SER A 45 -31.10 -8.26 29.60
CA SER A 45 -32.07 -7.40 28.91
C SER A 45 -31.40 -6.25 28.15
N TRP A 46 -30.33 -5.68 28.71
CA TRP A 46 -29.55 -4.63 28.04
C TRP A 46 -28.81 -5.18 26.83
N LYS A 47 -28.11 -6.32 26.99
CA LYS A 47 -27.42 -6.99 25.87
C LYS A 47 -28.39 -7.33 24.74
N LEU A 48 -29.56 -7.88 25.07
CA LEU A 48 -30.61 -8.17 24.10
C LEU A 48 -31.07 -6.91 23.37
N PHE A 49 -31.41 -5.85 24.11
CA PHE A 49 -31.80 -4.56 23.53
C PHE A 49 -30.74 -4.01 22.56
N CYS A 50 -29.46 -4.06 22.92
CA CYS A 50 -28.36 -3.65 22.06
C CYS A 50 -28.22 -4.55 20.81
N SER A 51 -28.47 -5.85 20.91
CA SER A 51 -28.35 -6.77 19.77
C SER A 51 -29.52 -6.68 18.77
N THR A 52 -30.72 -6.33 19.24
CA THR A 52 -31.95 -6.33 18.43
C THR A 52 -32.39 -4.95 17.95
N THR A 53 -31.89 -3.87 18.56
CA THR A 53 -32.21 -2.51 18.11
C THR A 53 -31.49 -2.21 16.81
N GLU A 54 -32.20 -1.74 15.79
CA GLU A 54 -31.58 -1.43 14.50
C GLU A 54 -30.69 -0.18 14.54
N SER A 55 -31.13 0.85 15.28
CA SER A 55 -30.48 2.16 15.26
C SER A 55 -29.40 2.30 16.34
N PRO A 56 -28.12 2.52 15.96
CA PRO A 56 -27.05 2.74 16.93
C PRO A 56 -27.27 4.02 17.75
N SER A 57 -27.90 5.04 17.16
CA SER A 57 -28.27 6.28 17.84
C SER A 57 -29.23 6.04 19.00
N VAL A 58 -30.19 5.13 18.83
CA VAL A 58 -31.17 4.76 19.87
C VAL A 58 -30.46 4.05 21.01
N VAL A 59 -29.56 3.12 20.72
CA VAL A 59 -28.76 2.44 21.74
C VAL A 59 -27.86 3.41 22.51
N LYS A 60 -27.15 4.31 21.81
CA LYS A 60 -26.32 5.35 22.44
C LYS A 60 -27.12 6.29 23.33
N LYS A 61 -28.36 6.61 22.95
CA LYS A 61 -29.25 7.46 23.77
C LYS A 61 -29.62 6.75 25.08
N HIS A 62 -30.04 5.49 25.00
CA HIS A 62 -30.45 4.70 26.17
C HIS A 62 -29.27 4.33 27.07
N SER A 63 -28.06 4.17 26.53
CA SER A 63 -26.89 3.80 27.33
C SER A 63 -26.46 4.87 28.34
N LYS A 64 -26.99 6.09 28.24
CA LYS A 64 -26.75 7.18 29.20
C LYS A 64 -27.42 6.93 30.56
N THR A 65 -28.46 6.09 30.63
CA THR A 65 -29.21 5.80 31.86
C THR A 65 -28.87 4.44 32.47
N VAL A 66 -28.00 3.67 31.81
CA VAL A 66 -27.62 2.32 32.23
C VAL A 66 -26.59 2.38 33.35
N LYS A 67 -26.76 1.55 34.38
CA LYS A 67 -25.74 1.35 35.43
C LYS A 67 -24.49 0.72 34.81
N LEU A 68 -23.38 1.44 34.89
CA LEU A 68 -22.09 0.99 34.38
C LEU A 68 -21.56 -0.20 35.20
N ILE A 69 -20.84 -1.10 34.54
CA ILE A 69 -19.99 -2.08 35.21
C ILE A 69 -18.86 -1.39 35.99
N GLU A 70 -18.33 -2.10 36.98
CA GLU A 70 -17.16 -1.65 37.71
C GLU A 70 -15.96 -1.45 36.77
N ASN A 71 -15.14 -0.43 37.04
CA ASN A 71 -13.93 -0.10 36.28
C ASN A 71 -14.17 0.17 34.77
N TRP A 72 -15.36 0.62 34.38
CA TRP A 72 -15.68 0.94 32.98
C TRP A 72 -14.63 1.83 32.29
N ASP A 73 -14.07 2.82 32.99
CA ASP A 73 -13.05 3.70 32.41
C ASP A 73 -11.77 2.99 31.98
N ASN A 74 -11.41 1.87 32.62
CA ASN A 74 -10.28 1.03 32.23
C ASN A 74 -10.68 0.05 31.11
N VAL A 75 -11.91 -0.46 31.15
CA VAL A 75 -12.41 -1.49 30.23
C VAL A 75 -12.80 -0.92 28.85
N LYS A 76 -13.25 0.33 28.78
CA LYS A 76 -13.77 0.94 27.54
C LYS A 76 -12.78 0.92 26.37
N LEU A 77 -11.48 1.11 26.64
CA LEU A 77 -10.44 1.06 25.62
C LEU A 77 -10.26 -0.36 25.07
N VAL A 78 -10.29 -1.37 25.95
CA VAL A 78 -10.17 -2.79 25.56
C VAL A 78 -11.34 -3.20 24.69
N VAL A 79 -12.57 -2.90 25.12
CA VAL A 79 -13.78 -3.22 24.36
C VAL A 79 -13.77 -2.53 22.99
N MET A 80 -13.43 -1.23 22.94
CA MET A 80 -13.37 -0.52 21.67
C MET A 80 -12.31 -1.11 20.74
N LYS A 81 -11.11 -1.42 21.26
CA LYS A 81 -10.02 -2.02 20.49
C LYS A 81 -10.44 -3.37 19.90
N GLU A 82 -11.13 -4.21 20.68
CA GLU A 82 -11.67 -5.48 20.20
C GLU A 82 -12.69 -5.27 19.08
N CYS A 83 -13.65 -4.37 19.25
CA CYS A 83 -14.68 -4.09 18.23
C CYS A 83 -14.07 -3.52 16.93
N VAL A 84 -13.13 -2.57 17.06
CA VAL A 84 -12.39 -1.98 15.94
C VAL A 84 -11.63 -3.07 15.19
N LYS A 85 -10.89 -3.94 15.90
CA LYS A 85 -10.20 -5.07 15.29
C LYS A 85 -11.16 -5.99 14.53
N GLN A 86 -12.30 -6.33 15.10
CA GLN A 86 -13.28 -7.19 14.42
C GLN A 86 -13.83 -6.54 13.14
N LYS A 87 -14.21 -5.26 13.18
CA LYS A 87 -14.74 -4.54 12.01
C LYS A 87 -13.72 -4.53 10.86
N TYR A 88 -12.47 -4.15 11.14
CA TYR A 88 -11.47 -3.98 10.10
C TYR A 88 -10.80 -5.29 9.66
N ASN A 89 -11.18 -6.44 10.24
CA ASN A 89 -10.89 -7.76 9.66
C ASN A 89 -11.99 -8.25 8.69
N GLN A 90 -13.06 -7.47 8.48
CA GLN A 90 -14.16 -7.80 7.56
C GLN A 90 -14.00 -7.06 6.23
N CYS A 91 -14.51 -7.67 5.14
CA CYS A 91 -14.69 -7.01 3.84
C CYS A 91 -15.96 -6.12 3.89
N PRO A 92 -15.96 -4.90 3.31
CA PRO A 92 -14.85 -4.24 2.61
C PRO A 92 -13.95 -3.38 3.54
N PHE A 93 -14.22 -3.33 4.84
CA PHE A 93 -13.53 -2.42 5.78
C PHE A 93 -12.03 -2.61 5.84
N LYS A 94 -11.54 -3.85 5.74
CA LYS A 94 -10.11 -4.17 5.73
C LYS A 94 -9.38 -3.43 4.60
N GLU A 95 -9.82 -3.65 3.37
CA GLU A 95 -9.24 -3.05 2.16
C GLU A 95 -9.36 -1.53 2.20
N LEU A 96 -10.54 -1.01 2.56
CA LEU A 96 -10.77 0.43 2.69
C LEU A 96 -9.81 1.07 3.72
N LEU A 97 -9.57 0.42 4.86
CA LEU A 97 -8.66 0.94 5.88
C LEU A 97 -7.22 0.91 5.41
N ILE A 98 -6.77 -0.21 4.83
CA ILE A 98 -5.41 -0.34 4.30
C ILE A 98 -5.19 0.72 3.22
N ASN A 99 -6.13 0.92 2.29
CA ASN A 99 -6.00 1.88 1.20
C ASN A 99 -6.02 3.36 1.63
N THR A 100 -6.26 3.66 2.92
CA THR A 100 -5.98 5.02 3.45
C THR A 100 -4.49 5.34 3.55
N GLY A 101 -3.59 4.33 3.44
CA GLY A 101 -2.14 4.49 3.45
C GLY A 101 -1.66 5.26 4.68
N ASN A 102 -0.83 6.28 4.48
CA ASN A 102 -0.28 7.12 5.57
C ASN A 102 -1.21 8.27 6.01
N THR A 103 -2.46 8.32 5.53
CA THR A 103 -3.40 9.38 5.87
C THR A 103 -3.67 9.41 7.38
N TYR A 104 -3.62 10.59 7.99
CA TYR A 104 -3.97 10.75 9.39
C TYR A 104 -5.49 10.64 9.58
N ILE A 105 -5.93 9.77 10.49
CA ILE A 105 -7.37 9.52 10.73
C ILE A 105 -7.78 10.18 12.05
N GLN A 106 -8.79 11.03 11.98
CA GLN A 106 -9.37 11.73 13.12
C GLN A 106 -10.88 11.59 13.15
N GLU A 107 -11.42 11.25 14.31
CA GLU A 107 -12.85 11.37 14.58
C GLU A 107 -13.18 12.81 15.02
N GLY A 108 -13.42 13.70 14.05
CA GLY A 108 -13.82 15.08 14.31
C GLY A 108 -15.31 15.21 14.62
N ASN A 109 -15.63 15.88 15.72
CA ASN A 109 -17.00 16.10 16.18
C ASN A 109 -17.31 17.56 16.53
N THR A 110 -18.58 17.86 16.74
CA THR A 110 -19.09 19.21 17.07
C THR A 110 -19.93 19.20 18.36
N TRP A 111 -19.74 18.20 19.21
CA TRP A 111 -20.53 17.98 20.43
C TRP A 111 -19.66 17.80 21.68
N GLY A 112 -18.38 18.19 21.61
CA GLY A 112 -17.47 18.22 22.75
C GLY A 112 -16.87 16.88 23.18
N ASP A 113 -16.87 15.84 22.33
CA ASP A 113 -16.17 14.59 22.65
C ASP A 113 -14.66 14.75 22.41
N THR A 114 -13.93 14.98 23.49
CA THR A 114 -12.47 15.18 23.49
C THR A 114 -11.71 13.91 23.86
N PHE A 115 -12.39 12.80 24.14
CA PHE A 115 -11.74 11.53 24.48
C PHE A 115 -11.57 10.67 23.23
N TRP A 116 -12.69 10.24 22.62
CA TRP A 116 -12.64 9.38 21.43
C TRP A 116 -12.26 10.16 20.19
N GLY A 117 -12.70 11.41 20.11
CA GLY A 117 -12.50 12.30 18.98
C GLY A 117 -11.76 13.59 19.32
N VAL A 118 -11.89 14.54 18.40
CA VAL A 118 -11.43 15.93 18.52
C VAL A 118 -12.63 16.83 18.29
N ASP A 119 -12.91 17.70 19.27
CA ASP A 119 -13.89 18.76 19.08
C ASP A 119 -13.35 19.79 18.09
N LEU A 120 -14.07 20.01 17.00
CA LEU A 120 -13.64 20.88 15.92
C LEU A 120 -13.82 22.36 16.24
N ALA A 121 -14.61 22.73 17.25
CA ALA A 121 -14.81 24.13 17.64
C ALA A 121 -13.54 24.73 18.26
N ASN A 122 -12.81 23.95 19.06
CA ASN A 122 -11.56 24.34 19.71
C ASN A 122 -10.33 23.54 19.23
N ASN A 123 -10.53 22.62 18.27
CA ASN A 123 -9.52 21.69 17.75
C ASN A 123 -8.79 20.91 18.85
N TYR A 124 -9.51 20.51 19.90
CA TYR A 124 -8.97 19.82 21.07
C TYR A 124 -9.59 18.43 21.25
N GLY A 125 -8.74 17.45 21.55
CA GLY A 125 -9.15 16.09 21.90
C GLY A 125 -8.05 15.07 21.68
N THR A 126 -8.18 13.93 22.33
CA THR A 126 -7.15 12.89 22.37
C THR A 126 -7.17 12.01 21.11
N ASN A 127 -8.29 11.97 20.39
CA ASN A 127 -8.50 11.16 19.19
C ASN A 127 -8.19 9.66 19.41
N TYR A 128 -8.60 9.09 20.56
CA TYR A 128 -8.32 7.68 20.84
C TYR A 128 -8.88 6.73 19.77
N LEU A 129 -10.05 7.03 19.19
CA LEU A 129 -10.63 6.20 18.14
C LEU A 129 -9.77 6.21 16.87
N GLY A 130 -9.38 7.41 16.41
CA GLY A 130 -8.49 7.53 15.25
C GLY A 130 -7.15 6.82 15.45
N LYS A 131 -6.57 6.93 16.66
CA LYS A 131 -5.34 6.22 17.02
C LYS A 131 -5.51 4.70 16.98
N LEU A 132 -6.60 4.15 17.54
CA LEU A 132 -6.88 2.71 17.48
C LEU A 132 -7.08 2.22 16.04
N ILE A 133 -7.77 2.99 15.21
CA ILE A 133 -7.98 2.66 13.79
C ILE A 133 -6.64 2.61 13.06
N MET A 134 -5.76 3.60 13.27
CA MET A 134 -4.42 3.63 12.67
C MET A 134 -3.52 2.51 13.20
N GLU A 135 -3.62 2.16 14.48
CA GLU A 135 -2.91 0.99 15.05
C GLU A 135 -3.35 -0.30 14.33
N VAL A 136 -4.66 -0.52 14.19
CA VAL A 136 -5.19 -1.68 13.46
C VAL A 136 -4.79 -1.66 11.99
N ARG A 137 -4.72 -0.49 11.34
CA ARG A 137 -4.20 -0.36 9.97
C ARG A 137 -2.76 -0.88 9.88
N THR A 138 -1.88 -0.45 10.78
CA THR A 138 -0.49 -0.92 10.81
C THR A 138 -0.40 -2.43 11.05
N ASP A 139 -1.19 -2.97 11.98
CA ASP A 139 -1.26 -4.43 12.20
C ASP A 139 -1.66 -5.18 10.91
N LEU A 140 -2.62 -4.63 10.15
CA LEU A 140 -3.07 -5.22 8.89
C LEU A 140 -2.02 -5.10 7.79
N GLU A 141 -1.36 -3.94 7.63
CA GLU A 141 -0.27 -3.73 6.66
C GLU A 141 0.88 -4.72 6.87
N ILE A 142 1.26 -4.99 8.13
CA ILE A 142 2.30 -5.98 8.46
C ILE A 142 1.87 -7.39 8.03
N LYS A 143 0.60 -7.75 8.27
CA LYS A 143 0.06 -9.05 7.84
C LYS A 143 0.03 -9.16 6.31
N GLU A 144 -0.31 -8.08 5.59
CA GLU A 144 -0.30 -8.08 4.12
C GLU A 144 1.09 -8.36 3.55
N LYS A 145 2.15 -7.77 4.13
CA LYS A 145 3.52 -8.05 3.68
C LYS A 145 3.95 -9.51 3.84
N GLN A 146 3.37 -10.22 4.81
CA GLN A 146 3.65 -11.63 5.07
C GLN A 146 2.86 -12.56 4.14
N MET A 147 1.82 -12.06 3.49
CA MET A 147 1.07 -12.85 2.51
C MET A 147 1.85 -12.94 1.19
N PRO A 148 1.71 -14.04 0.44
CA PRO A 148 2.30 -14.14 -0.88
C PRO A 148 1.79 -13.06 -1.84
N SER A 149 2.69 -12.52 -2.66
CA SER A 149 2.39 -11.44 -3.59
C SER A 149 1.62 -11.93 -4.82
N ASP A 150 0.65 -11.15 -5.29
CA ASP A 150 -0.06 -11.39 -6.55
C ASP A 150 0.76 -10.95 -7.76
N PHE A 151 1.58 -9.90 -7.59
CA PHE A 151 2.45 -9.36 -8.61
C PHE A 151 3.89 -9.20 -8.12
N LEU A 152 4.81 -9.19 -9.07
CA LEU A 152 6.18 -8.73 -8.93
C LEU A 152 6.52 -7.90 -10.17
N ILE A 153 7.14 -6.75 -9.99
CA ILE A 153 7.70 -5.91 -11.06
C ILE A 153 9.13 -5.56 -10.73
N TYR A 154 9.98 -5.46 -11.75
CA TYR A 154 11.35 -5.00 -11.59
C TYR A 154 11.78 -4.09 -12.74
N ASP A 155 12.79 -3.27 -12.48
CA ASP A 155 13.34 -2.28 -13.41
C ASP A 155 14.85 -2.11 -13.15
N PHE A 156 15.62 -1.85 -14.21
CA PHE A 156 17.04 -1.52 -14.10
C PHE A 156 17.33 -0.07 -14.51
N SER A 157 18.38 0.49 -13.93
CA SER A 157 19.10 1.61 -14.55
C SER A 157 20.47 1.13 -15.01
N SER A 158 20.81 1.35 -16.28
CA SER A 158 22.02 0.83 -16.91
C SER A 158 22.84 1.92 -17.62
N LEU A 159 24.09 1.60 -17.99
CA LEU A 159 25.00 2.50 -18.68
C LEU A 159 25.13 2.22 -20.19
N ASP A 160 24.28 1.35 -20.73
CA ASP A 160 24.32 0.84 -22.10
C ASP A 160 23.02 0.07 -22.38
N ASP A 161 22.71 -0.19 -23.64
CA ASP A 161 21.49 -0.87 -24.08
C ASP A 161 21.67 -2.38 -24.37
N CYS A 162 22.89 -2.90 -24.21
CA CYS A 162 23.19 -4.30 -24.44
C CYS A 162 23.09 -5.17 -23.17
N PRO A 163 22.94 -6.51 -23.28
CA PRO A 163 22.78 -7.40 -22.12
C PRO A 163 23.94 -7.38 -21.12
N SER A 164 25.17 -7.11 -21.58
CA SER A 164 26.39 -7.04 -20.76
C SER A 164 26.62 -5.66 -20.11
N THR A 165 25.66 -4.75 -20.21
CA THR A 165 25.75 -3.38 -19.68
C THR A 165 26.08 -3.32 -18.20
N ALA A 166 26.92 -2.37 -17.78
CA ALA A 166 27.11 -2.06 -16.37
C ALA A 166 25.83 -1.47 -15.78
N ILE A 167 25.44 -1.98 -14.61
CA ILE A 167 24.17 -1.70 -13.96
C ILE A 167 24.39 -0.71 -12.82
N LEU A 168 23.65 0.40 -12.84
CA LEU A 168 23.63 1.39 -11.75
C LEU A 168 22.82 0.87 -10.56
N ASN A 169 21.61 0.39 -10.83
CA ASN A 169 20.73 -0.19 -9.82
C ASN A 169 19.74 -1.21 -10.41
N PHE A 170 19.16 -1.99 -9.51
CA PHE A 170 18.10 -2.96 -9.77
C PHE A 170 17.05 -2.83 -8.68
N SER A 171 15.82 -2.53 -9.08
CA SER A 171 14.69 -2.40 -8.16
C SER A 171 13.64 -3.47 -8.43
N VAL A 172 13.02 -3.97 -7.36
CA VAL A 172 11.91 -4.92 -7.40
C VAL A 172 10.83 -4.48 -6.44
N VAL A 173 9.58 -4.57 -6.87
CA VAL A 173 8.39 -4.38 -6.04
C VAL A 173 7.49 -5.60 -6.17
N ALA A 174 7.08 -6.17 -5.04
CA ALA A 174 6.10 -7.24 -4.97
C ALA A 174 4.97 -6.86 -4.02
N GLY A 175 3.73 -7.20 -4.37
CA GLY A 175 2.56 -6.84 -3.60
C GLY A 175 1.28 -7.52 -4.07
N ARG A 176 0.16 -7.07 -3.53
CA ARG A 176 -1.17 -7.62 -3.82
C ARG A 176 -2.05 -6.57 -4.50
N PHE A 177 -2.96 -7.02 -5.37
CA PHE A 177 -3.79 -6.09 -6.17
C PHE A 177 -4.91 -5.43 -5.36
N ASP A 178 -5.43 -6.10 -4.34
CA ASP A 178 -6.50 -5.58 -3.46
C ASP A 178 -6.03 -4.41 -2.57
N THR A 179 -4.73 -4.31 -2.31
CA THR A 179 -4.12 -3.24 -1.50
C THR A 179 -3.16 -2.33 -2.29
N ILE A 180 -3.27 -2.34 -3.61
CA ILE A 180 -2.31 -1.69 -4.53
C ILE A 180 -2.21 -0.16 -4.34
N GLU A 181 -3.25 0.49 -3.84
CA GLU A 181 -3.18 1.94 -3.59
C GLU A 181 -2.34 2.27 -2.34
N ASN A 182 -2.03 1.29 -1.49
CA ASN A 182 -1.18 1.47 -0.32
C ASN A 182 0.19 0.81 -0.47
N ARG A 183 1.19 1.61 -0.87
CA ARG A 183 2.59 1.18 -1.00
C ARG A 183 3.22 0.70 0.31
N ASN A 184 2.66 1.04 1.47
CA ASN A 184 3.12 0.48 2.73
C ASN A 184 2.91 -1.04 2.81
N THR A 185 2.04 -1.62 1.98
CA THR A 185 1.83 -3.08 1.92
C THR A 185 2.83 -3.79 1.01
N TYR A 186 3.66 -3.06 0.28
CA TYR A 186 4.60 -3.65 -0.66
C TYR A 186 5.85 -4.18 0.03
N ASN A 187 6.41 -5.21 -0.59
CA ASN A 187 7.76 -5.69 -0.35
C ASN A 187 8.66 -5.15 -1.47
N THR A 188 9.84 -4.66 -1.10
CA THR A 188 10.72 -3.92 -2.02
C THR A 188 12.16 -4.39 -1.85
N LEU A 189 12.87 -4.55 -2.96
CA LEU A 189 14.32 -4.76 -3.00
C LEU A 189 14.90 -3.68 -3.90
N ASP A 190 15.87 -2.90 -3.41
CA ASP A 190 16.49 -1.82 -4.18
C ASP A 190 18.00 -1.88 -3.99
N LEU A 191 18.70 -2.29 -5.04
CA LEU A 191 20.13 -2.62 -5.02
C LEU A 191 20.89 -1.64 -5.89
N TYR A 192 22.01 -1.12 -5.38
CA TYR A 192 22.89 -0.22 -6.12
C TYR A 192 24.29 -0.82 -6.22
N PHE A 193 24.91 -0.73 -7.39
CA PHE A 193 26.12 -1.51 -7.66
C PHE A 193 27.37 -0.66 -7.88
N ASN A 194 28.52 -1.26 -7.57
CA ASN A 194 29.83 -0.66 -7.84
C ASN A 194 30.17 -0.79 -9.33
N ILE A 195 30.09 0.34 -10.06
CA ILE A 195 30.36 0.39 -11.50
C ILE A 195 31.82 0.07 -11.84
N ASN A 196 32.77 0.55 -11.04
CA ASN A 196 34.19 0.36 -11.33
C ASN A 196 34.56 -1.12 -11.27
N LYS A 197 34.04 -1.85 -10.27
CA LYS A 197 34.23 -3.29 -10.17
C LYS A 197 33.65 -4.04 -11.37
N GLN A 198 32.44 -3.69 -11.77
CA GLN A 198 31.78 -4.30 -12.94
C GLN A 198 32.59 -4.14 -14.23
N ILE A 199 33.17 -2.96 -14.47
CA ILE A 199 33.95 -2.69 -15.68
C ILE A 199 35.32 -3.39 -15.61
N ASN A 200 36.02 -3.29 -14.48
CA ASN A 200 37.40 -3.72 -14.38
C ASN A 200 37.53 -5.24 -14.17
N GLU A 201 36.62 -5.85 -13.41
CA GLU A 201 36.69 -7.27 -13.03
C GLU A 201 35.71 -8.13 -13.83
N TYR A 202 34.51 -7.62 -14.10
CA TYR A 202 33.48 -8.38 -14.83
C TYR A 202 33.38 -8.03 -16.32
N HIS A 203 34.19 -7.08 -16.79
CA HIS A 203 34.24 -6.63 -18.18
C HIS A 203 32.88 -6.20 -18.73
N ARG A 204 32.01 -5.65 -17.88
CA ARG A 204 30.71 -5.11 -18.29
C ARG A 204 30.89 -3.81 -19.07
N THR A 205 29.97 -3.54 -19.99
CA THR A 205 30.09 -2.46 -20.98
C THR A 205 29.44 -1.16 -20.51
N LYS A 206 29.84 -0.05 -21.14
CA LYS A 206 29.18 1.26 -21.01
C LYS A 206 29.20 1.96 -22.35
N ASN A 207 28.09 2.62 -22.70
CA ASN A 207 28.01 3.47 -23.87
C ASN A 207 28.33 4.92 -23.49
N PRO A 208 29.25 5.60 -24.20
CA PRO A 208 29.58 7.00 -23.92
C PRO A 208 28.37 7.95 -23.91
N SER A 209 27.40 7.74 -24.79
CA SER A 209 26.17 8.55 -24.87
C SER A 209 25.28 8.34 -23.65
N THR A 210 25.08 7.09 -23.22
CA THR A 210 24.30 6.78 -22.01
C THR A 210 24.98 7.31 -20.75
N VAL A 211 26.31 7.22 -20.67
CA VAL A 211 27.07 7.86 -19.57
C VAL A 211 26.89 9.38 -19.57
N SER A 212 26.90 10.01 -20.75
CA SER A 212 26.65 11.45 -20.87
C SER A 212 25.23 11.81 -20.42
N TYR A 213 24.23 11.01 -20.81
CA TYR A 213 22.85 11.18 -20.36
C TYR A 213 22.76 11.18 -18.82
N TRP A 214 23.32 10.17 -18.16
CA TRP A 214 23.31 10.08 -16.69
C TRP A 214 24.06 11.20 -15.98
N LYS A 215 25.10 11.77 -16.60
CA LYS A 215 25.81 12.93 -16.03
C LYS A 215 25.01 14.23 -16.10
N ASN A 216 24.08 14.33 -17.06
CA ASN A 216 23.27 15.52 -17.29
C ASN A 216 21.83 15.37 -16.78
N ILE A 217 21.51 14.26 -16.10
CA ILE A 217 20.20 14.05 -15.50
C ILE A 217 19.98 15.00 -14.32
N HIS A 218 18.73 15.15 -13.89
CA HIS A 218 18.36 16.04 -12.78
C HIS A 218 19.21 15.75 -11.53
N SER A 219 19.68 16.82 -10.87
CA SER A 219 20.60 16.74 -9.73
C SER A 219 20.04 15.92 -8.57
N ASP A 220 18.71 15.94 -8.37
CA ASP A 220 18.05 15.12 -7.35
C ASP A 220 18.23 13.61 -7.58
N VAL A 221 18.21 13.16 -8.83
CA VAL A 221 18.44 11.74 -9.18
C VAL A 221 19.90 11.38 -8.91
N ILE A 222 20.84 12.24 -9.32
CA ILE A 222 22.27 12.05 -9.06
C ILE A 222 22.53 11.98 -7.55
N ASN A 223 21.96 12.91 -6.78
CA ASN A 223 22.08 12.99 -5.33
C ASN A 223 21.44 11.78 -4.64
N HIS A 224 20.30 11.29 -5.14
CA HIS A 224 19.67 10.09 -4.64
C HIS A 224 20.59 8.88 -4.85
N ILE A 225 21.03 8.64 -6.08
CA ILE A 225 21.86 7.48 -6.42
C ILE A 225 23.20 7.54 -5.66
N SER A 226 23.85 8.70 -5.56
CA SER A 226 25.19 8.82 -4.96
C SER A 226 25.23 8.53 -3.46
N LYS A 227 24.12 8.75 -2.74
CA LYS A 227 24.01 8.47 -1.30
C LYS A 227 23.85 6.99 -0.95
N GLN A 228 23.49 6.16 -1.93
CA GLN A 228 23.21 4.75 -1.69
C GLN A 228 24.49 3.94 -1.53
N THR A 229 24.45 2.96 -0.62
CA THR A 229 25.55 2.01 -0.46
C THR A 229 25.68 1.16 -1.72
N LYS A 230 26.91 1.06 -2.25
CA LYS A 230 27.20 0.30 -3.48
C LYS A 230 27.72 -1.08 -3.13
N ILE A 231 26.99 -2.11 -3.56
CA ILE A 231 27.36 -3.51 -3.39
C ILE A 231 27.98 -4.07 -4.67
N ASP A 232 28.50 -5.29 -4.56
CA ASP A 232 29.01 -6.04 -5.71
C ASP A 232 27.85 -6.62 -6.54
N LEU A 233 28.05 -6.80 -7.84
CA LEU A 233 27.00 -7.30 -8.75
C LEU A 233 26.66 -8.78 -8.51
N ASN A 234 27.61 -9.56 -7.99
CA ASN A 234 27.36 -10.97 -7.63
C ASN A 234 26.32 -11.16 -6.52
N GLU A 235 26.00 -10.09 -5.77
CA GLU A 235 24.93 -10.08 -4.77
C GLU A 235 23.53 -10.08 -5.40
N LEU A 236 23.38 -9.65 -6.65
CA LEU A 236 22.08 -9.53 -7.29
C LEU A 236 21.35 -10.87 -7.35
N PRO A 237 21.93 -11.97 -7.89
CA PRO A 237 21.23 -13.25 -7.91
C PRO A 237 20.88 -13.78 -6.51
N ILE A 238 21.74 -13.53 -5.52
CA ILE A 238 21.55 -14.00 -4.14
C ILE A 238 20.34 -13.29 -3.52
N GLN A 239 20.37 -11.96 -3.51
CA GLN A 239 19.34 -11.15 -2.85
C GLN A 239 18.00 -11.22 -3.58
N PHE A 240 18.01 -11.29 -4.92
CA PHE A 240 16.76 -11.42 -5.67
C PHE A 240 16.10 -12.80 -5.47
N ASN A 241 16.89 -13.89 -5.43
CA ASN A 241 16.34 -15.22 -5.15
C ASN A 241 15.77 -15.33 -3.73
N ASP A 242 16.45 -14.76 -2.72
CA ASP A 242 15.92 -14.71 -1.35
C ASP A 242 14.62 -13.91 -1.29
N PHE A 243 14.60 -12.71 -1.88
CA PHE A 243 13.40 -11.87 -1.98
C PHE A 243 12.24 -12.61 -2.65
N PHE A 244 12.49 -13.25 -3.79
CA PHE A 244 11.47 -14.01 -4.52
C PHE A 244 10.92 -15.16 -3.68
N THR A 245 11.80 -15.94 -3.05
CA THR A 245 11.41 -17.09 -2.22
C THR A 245 10.56 -16.65 -1.01
N LYS A 246 10.88 -15.50 -0.42
CA LYS A 246 10.19 -14.97 0.75
C LYS A 246 8.82 -14.39 0.44
N HIS A 247 8.66 -13.77 -0.73
CA HIS A 247 7.49 -12.92 -1.02
C HIS A 247 6.61 -13.39 -2.18
N CYS A 248 7.09 -14.33 -3.00
CA CYS A 248 6.40 -14.78 -4.21
C CYS A 248 6.08 -16.28 -4.14
N ASN A 249 5.15 -16.72 -4.99
CA ASN A 249 4.82 -18.12 -5.17
C ASN A 249 4.50 -18.42 -6.65
N SER A 250 4.03 -19.64 -6.94
CA SER A 250 3.72 -20.07 -8.31
C SER A 250 2.58 -19.30 -9.00
N ARG A 251 1.80 -18.50 -8.27
CA ARG A 251 0.72 -17.66 -8.79
C ARG A 251 1.13 -16.20 -9.00
N THR A 252 2.28 -15.79 -8.45
CA THR A 252 2.78 -14.41 -8.59
C THR A 252 3.04 -14.11 -10.06
N LYS A 253 2.41 -13.05 -10.56
CA LYS A 253 2.56 -12.57 -11.94
C LYS A 253 3.75 -11.63 -12.03
N ILE A 254 4.62 -11.85 -13.01
CA ILE A 254 5.83 -11.03 -13.18
C ILE A 254 5.58 -10.03 -14.28
N PHE A 255 5.77 -8.75 -13.98
CA PHE A 255 5.61 -7.62 -14.87
C PHE A 255 6.96 -6.97 -15.12
N VAL A 256 7.17 -6.48 -16.34
CA VAL A 256 8.34 -5.68 -16.72
C VAL A 256 7.93 -4.67 -17.77
N ARG A 257 8.76 -3.65 -17.95
CA ARG A 257 8.67 -2.75 -19.09
C ARG A 257 9.58 -3.26 -20.19
N ASP A 258 9.02 -3.54 -21.36
CA ASP A 258 9.74 -4.11 -22.50
C ASP A 258 10.48 -5.41 -22.16
N LYS A 259 9.87 -6.54 -22.53
CA LYS A 259 10.47 -7.86 -22.31
C LYS A 259 11.84 -8.04 -22.98
N SER A 260 12.21 -7.21 -23.95
CA SER A 260 13.48 -7.35 -24.69
C SER A 260 14.68 -6.68 -23.99
N PHE A 261 14.44 -5.93 -22.93
CA PHE A 261 15.47 -5.14 -22.25
C PHE A 261 15.85 -5.70 -20.87
N ASP A 262 15.13 -5.32 -19.82
CA ASP A 262 15.46 -5.65 -18.42
C ASP A 262 15.59 -7.15 -18.15
N PRO A 263 14.70 -8.02 -18.65
CA PRO A 263 14.86 -9.44 -18.41
C PRO A 263 16.09 -10.05 -19.09
N VAL A 264 16.51 -9.50 -20.22
CA VAL A 264 17.69 -9.97 -20.95
C VAL A 264 18.96 -9.59 -20.19
N ILE A 265 19.00 -8.39 -19.61
CA ILE A 265 20.08 -7.96 -18.71
C ILE A 265 20.13 -8.88 -17.48
N LEU A 266 18.98 -9.14 -16.85
CA LEU A 266 18.88 -10.02 -15.69
C LEU A 266 19.36 -11.45 -16.01
N GLN A 267 18.92 -12.01 -17.14
CA GLN A 267 19.34 -13.34 -17.56
C GLN A 267 20.84 -13.41 -17.87
N ASN A 268 21.42 -12.34 -18.42
CA ASN A 268 22.87 -12.22 -18.63
C ASN A 268 23.62 -12.26 -17.30
N VAL A 269 23.19 -11.48 -16.29
CA VAL A 269 23.82 -11.47 -14.95
C VAL A 269 23.76 -12.86 -14.30
N TYR A 270 22.60 -13.51 -14.34
CA TYR A 270 22.44 -14.85 -13.79
C TYR A 270 23.34 -15.87 -14.47
N SER A 271 23.39 -15.84 -15.81
CA SER A 271 24.24 -16.74 -16.59
C SER A 271 25.73 -16.48 -16.29
N TYR A 272 26.14 -15.22 -16.15
CA TYR A 272 27.52 -14.83 -15.85
C TYR A 272 28.00 -15.40 -14.51
N PHE A 273 27.14 -15.38 -13.47
CA PHE A 273 27.47 -15.91 -12.15
C PHE A 273 27.06 -17.38 -11.93
N GLY A 274 26.63 -18.09 -12.98
CA GLY A 274 26.20 -19.48 -12.87
C GLY A 274 24.96 -19.70 -11.98
N ALA A 275 24.12 -18.67 -11.83
CA ALA A 275 22.90 -18.71 -11.05
C ALA A 275 21.67 -19.07 -11.90
N THR A 276 20.60 -19.54 -11.26
CA THR A 276 19.32 -19.85 -11.92
C THR A 276 18.22 -18.90 -11.46
N LEU A 277 17.48 -18.34 -12.40
CA LEU A 277 16.33 -17.47 -12.11
C LEU A 277 15.28 -18.21 -11.29
N PRO A 278 14.58 -17.53 -10.36
CA PRO A 278 13.61 -18.17 -9.49
C PRO A 278 12.26 -18.42 -10.19
N TYR A 279 12.14 -18.07 -11.48
CA TYR A 279 10.97 -18.28 -12.32
C TYR A 279 11.36 -18.64 -13.76
N LYS A 280 10.40 -19.17 -14.53
CA LYS A 280 10.59 -19.50 -15.94
C LYS A 280 10.30 -18.30 -16.84
N TYR A 281 11.30 -17.85 -17.58
CA TYR A 281 11.25 -16.63 -18.38
C TYR A 281 10.16 -16.63 -19.48
N ASN A 282 10.10 -17.66 -20.33
CA ASN A 282 9.39 -17.61 -21.63
C ASN A 282 7.85 -17.58 -21.58
N TYR A 283 7.20 -17.82 -20.44
CA TYR A 283 5.73 -17.94 -20.37
C TYR A 283 5.05 -17.03 -19.35
N TYR A 284 5.81 -16.48 -18.39
CA TYR A 284 5.23 -15.87 -17.19
C TYR A 284 5.48 -14.36 -17.06
N VAL A 285 6.39 -13.80 -17.85
CA VAL A 285 6.67 -12.35 -17.86
C VAL A 285 5.62 -11.63 -18.70
N LYS A 286 5.01 -10.58 -18.13
CA LYS A 286 4.00 -9.73 -18.75
C LYS A 286 4.60 -8.37 -19.06
N ASP A 287 4.45 -7.95 -20.31
CA ASP A 287 4.91 -6.65 -20.77
C ASP A 287 3.87 -5.58 -20.44
N ILE A 288 4.26 -4.63 -19.60
CA ILE A 288 3.37 -3.58 -19.13
C ILE A 288 3.06 -2.56 -20.23
N THR A 289 4.01 -2.33 -21.14
CA THR A 289 3.85 -1.38 -22.25
C THR A 289 2.72 -1.86 -23.16
N THR A 290 2.71 -3.15 -23.52
CA THR A 290 1.63 -3.73 -24.32
C THR A 290 0.27 -3.63 -23.63
N ILE A 291 0.20 -3.81 -22.31
CA ILE A 291 -1.05 -3.68 -21.55
C ILE A 291 -1.55 -2.23 -21.61
N ILE A 292 -0.67 -1.27 -21.34
CA ILE A 292 -1.00 0.15 -21.30
C ILE A 292 -1.44 0.63 -22.68
N ASP A 293 -0.68 0.36 -23.73
CA ASP A 293 -0.94 0.88 -25.09
C ASP A 293 -2.25 0.36 -25.67
N VAL A 294 -2.69 -0.84 -25.26
CA VAL A 294 -3.96 -1.43 -25.70
C VAL A 294 -5.15 -0.85 -24.92
N CYS A 295 -4.96 -0.51 -23.64
CA CYS A 295 -6.03 -0.11 -22.75
C CYS A 295 -6.22 1.41 -22.65
N LEU A 296 -5.17 2.20 -22.89
CA LEU A 296 -5.15 3.63 -22.65
C LEU A 296 -4.55 4.37 -23.84
N SER A 297 -5.22 5.44 -24.25
CA SER A 297 -4.74 6.45 -25.16
C SER A 297 -3.73 7.37 -24.48
N GLU A 298 -2.85 8.00 -25.27
CA GLU A 298 -1.88 8.98 -24.79
C GLU A 298 -2.52 10.14 -24.00
N ASN A 299 -3.73 10.55 -24.40
CA ASN A 299 -4.49 11.60 -23.73
C ASN A 299 -4.92 11.22 -22.31
N THR A 300 -5.00 9.94 -21.97
CA THR A 300 -5.33 9.43 -20.63
C THR A 300 -4.08 9.00 -19.88
N LEU A 301 -3.12 8.37 -20.56
CA LEU A 301 -1.90 7.83 -19.95
C LEU A 301 -1.03 8.90 -19.31
N LYS A 302 -0.76 10.00 -20.02
CA LYS A 302 0.13 11.05 -19.52
C LYS A 302 -0.44 11.74 -18.26
N PRO A 303 -1.72 12.18 -18.22
CA PRO A 303 -2.34 12.69 -17.00
C PRO A 303 -2.34 11.67 -15.85
N LEU A 304 -2.60 10.39 -16.13
CA LEU A 304 -2.54 9.32 -15.12
C LEU A 304 -1.14 9.22 -14.51
N ALA A 305 -0.10 9.18 -15.34
CA ALA A 305 1.28 9.07 -14.89
C ALA A 305 1.69 10.27 -14.02
N ASP A 306 1.38 11.49 -14.45
CA ASP A 306 1.74 12.72 -13.73
C ASP A 306 0.99 12.82 -12.39
N MET A 307 -0.29 12.45 -12.36
CA MET A 307 -1.09 12.39 -11.12
C MET A 307 -0.51 11.36 -10.14
N LEU A 308 -0.24 10.14 -10.58
CA LEU A 308 0.30 9.09 -9.71
C LEU A 308 1.68 9.47 -9.17
N ALA A 309 2.56 10.02 -10.00
CA ALA A 309 3.87 10.48 -9.57
C ALA A 309 3.76 11.59 -8.51
N SER A 310 2.86 12.55 -8.72
CA SER A 310 2.58 13.63 -7.76
C SER A 310 2.02 13.09 -6.44
N LYS A 311 1.03 12.18 -6.49
CA LYS A 311 0.38 11.59 -5.31
C LYS A 311 1.39 10.94 -4.35
N TYR A 312 2.37 10.23 -4.89
CA TYR A 312 3.36 9.50 -4.10
C TYR A 312 4.72 10.21 -3.96
N ASN A 313 4.86 11.42 -4.52
CA ASN A 313 6.12 12.17 -4.59
C ASN A 313 7.26 11.35 -5.23
N ASP A 314 6.94 10.66 -6.32
CA ASP A 314 7.92 9.87 -7.06
C ASP A 314 8.92 10.75 -7.79
N ILE A 315 10.19 10.39 -7.70
CA ILE A 315 11.25 11.01 -8.47
C ILE A 315 11.41 10.21 -9.78
N PRO A 316 11.20 10.82 -10.95
CA PRO A 316 11.39 10.16 -12.24
C PRO A 316 12.82 9.62 -12.41
N HIS A 317 12.98 8.58 -13.25
CA HIS A 317 14.28 7.96 -13.56
C HIS A 317 14.98 7.24 -12.40
N ILE A 318 14.30 7.06 -11.27
CA ILE A 318 14.69 6.11 -10.24
C ILE A 318 13.93 4.81 -10.50
N SER A 319 14.64 3.70 -10.67
CA SER A 319 14.02 2.42 -11.02
C SER A 319 12.96 1.93 -10.03
N LEU A 320 13.12 2.22 -8.74
CA LEU A 320 12.10 1.92 -7.73
C LEU A 320 10.82 2.74 -7.95
N SER A 321 10.95 4.04 -8.23
CA SER A 321 9.81 4.90 -8.60
C SER A 321 9.12 4.40 -9.87
N ASN A 322 9.90 3.98 -10.86
CA ASN A 322 9.37 3.42 -12.11
C ASN A 322 8.56 2.15 -11.85
N CYS A 323 9.08 1.23 -11.03
CA CYS A 323 8.36 0.01 -10.63
C CYS A 323 7.00 0.33 -10.02
N TYR A 324 6.94 1.28 -9.07
CA TYR A 324 5.67 1.67 -8.46
C TYR A 324 4.70 2.29 -9.45
N LEU A 325 5.19 3.21 -10.28
CA LEU A 325 4.36 3.93 -11.24
C LEU A 325 3.81 2.97 -12.29
N ASP A 326 4.64 2.05 -12.79
CA ASP A 326 4.28 1.13 -13.85
C ASP A 326 3.21 0.14 -13.40
N ILE A 327 3.38 -0.49 -12.24
CA ILE A 327 2.37 -1.44 -11.76
C ILE A 327 1.02 -0.76 -11.47
N LEU A 328 1.04 0.49 -10.97
CA LEU A 328 -0.19 1.27 -10.78
C LEU A 328 -0.85 1.59 -12.11
N LYS A 329 -0.09 2.02 -13.13
CA LYS A 329 -0.64 2.26 -14.47
C LYS A 329 -1.27 1.01 -15.06
N ALA A 330 -0.61 -0.15 -14.98
CA ALA A 330 -1.22 -1.42 -15.41
C ALA A 330 -2.50 -1.74 -14.65
N TYR A 331 -2.51 -1.54 -13.35
CA TYR A 331 -3.69 -1.82 -12.54
C TYR A 331 -4.88 -0.96 -12.96
N TYR A 332 -4.71 0.36 -13.09
CA TYR A 332 -5.79 1.23 -13.56
C TYR A 332 -6.21 0.87 -14.99
N ALA A 333 -5.25 0.63 -15.90
CA ALA A 333 -5.52 0.21 -17.27
C ALA A 333 -6.37 -1.08 -17.36
N LEU A 334 -6.14 -2.04 -16.44
CA LEU A 334 -6.84 -3.34 -16.43
C LEU A 334 -8.16 -3.33 -15.66
N THR A 335 -8.39 -2.36 -14.77
CA THR A 335 -9.53 -2.37 -13.83
C THR A 335 -10.50 -1.23 -14.02
N LYS A 336 -10.17 -0.24 -14.85
CA LYS A 336 -10.97 0.94 -15.13
C LYS A 336 -11.06 1.19 -16.63
N THR A 337 -12.20 1.69 -17.05
CA THR A 337 -12.35 2.30 -18.38
C THR A 337 -11.61 3.63 -18.44
N GLU A 338 -11.25 4.09 -19.65
CA GLU A 338 -10.65 5.41 -19.83
C GLU A 338 -11.51 6.54 -19.24
N GLN A 339 -12.84 6.43 -19.37
CA GLN A 339 -13.75 7.43 -18.82
C GLN A 339 -13.68 7.45 -17.29
N GLU A 340 -13.68 6.29 -16.63
CA GLU A 340 -13.52 6.24 -15.18
C GLU A 340 -12.19 6.84 -14.72
N ILE A 341 -11.08 6.57 -15.42
CA ILE A 341 -9.78 7.18 -15.13
C ILE A 341 -9.85 8.69 -15.32
N THR A 342 -10.52 9.15 -16.38
CA THR A 342 -10.70 10.57 -16.66
C THR A 342 -11.51 11.27 -15.57
N ASP A 343 -12.56 10.63 -15.07
CA ASP A 343 -13.41 11.15 -14.00
C ASP A 343 -12.66 11.23 -12.66
N LEU A 344 -11.66 10.36 -12.42
CA LEU A 344 -10.81 10.43 -11.23
C LEU A 344 -10.01 11.73 -11.19
N PHE A 345 -9.59 12.26 -12.34
CA PHE A 345 -8.92 13.56 -12.46
C PHE A 345 -9.86 14.71 -12.08
N HIS A 346 -11.08 14.70 -12.63
CA HIS A 346 -12.03 15.80 -12.46
C HIS A 346 -12.59 15.89 -11.03
N ASN A 347 -12.73 14.76 -10.35
CA ASN A 347 -13.33 14.71 -9.02
C ASN A 347 -12.31 14.77 -7.87
N GLY A 348 -11.00 14.83 -8.16
CA GLY A 348 -9.94 14.84 -7.14
C GLY A 348 -10.01 13.63 -6.19
N VAL A 349 -10.43 12.47 -6.71
CA VAL A 349 -10.75 11.28 -5.92
C VAL A 349 -9.51 10.49 -5.53
N ILE A 350 -8.41 10.64 -6.28
CA ILE A 350 -7.15 9.92 -6.09
C ILE A 350 -6.02 10.85 -5.71
#